data_AF-A0A3N5L135-F1
#
_entry.id   AF-A0A3N5L135-F1
#
_cell.length_a   1.000
_cell.length_b   1.000
_cell.length_c   1.000
_cell.angle_alpha   90.00
_cell.angle_beta   90.00
_cell.angle_gamma   90.00
#
_symmetry.space_group_name_H-M   'P 1'
#
loop_
_entity.id
_entity.type
_entity.pdbx_description
1 polymer ?
#
loop_
_entity_poly.entity_id
_entity_poly.type
_entity_poly.pdbx_seq_one_letter_code
_entity_poly.pdbx_strand_id
1 'polypeptide(L)'
;MANSVPTLFTDPINAKILAVSEDRLEGFRRDPLGEIARQSGVDLPEVIARIAAMLRAGTIRRVRQTLLATNLAQGALVAWQVPHEKLDAAFDYMFQSDPFSGHVVIRTADTATAGAKYRLWTTVKVSQGFSMARHCEFLMRRTGAERFLLLPAKKLFTLGVGHVRRRGLEPGSRADVPADVTDAAVTALTDLEWRVLVALKREFQPEELVPNLWEARAKDAGVALDDFLAMAEDFDRRKIIGRFSTF
;
A
#
# COMPACT_ATOMS: atom_id res chain seq x y z
N MET A 1 7.03 -39.08 -10.80
CA MET A 1 6.78 -37.71 -11.30
C MET A 1 6.36 -36.88 -10.10
N ALA A 2 7.08 -35.82 -9.74
CA ALA A 2 6.69 -34.99 -8.61
C ALA A 2 5.35 -34.32 -8.95
N ASN A 3 4.32 -34.61 -8.16
CA ASN A 3 3.01 -33.98 -8.30
C ASN A 3 3.21 -32.48 -8.05
N SER A 4 3.13 -31.64 -9.09
CA SER A 4 3.33 -30.20 -8.93
C SER A 4 2.17 -29.60 -8.14
N VAL A 5 2.50 -28.74 -7.17
CA VAL A 5 1.49 -28.01 -6.40
C VAL A 5 0.68 -27.12 -7.35
N PRO A 6 -0.66 -27.20 -7.37
CA PRO A 6 -1.49 -26.37 -8.25
C PRO A 6 -1.28 -24.87 -8.00
N THR A 7 -1.20 -24.08 -9.07
CA THR A 7 -0.89 -22.64 -8.99
C THR A 7 -2.03 -21.74 -9.44
N LEU A 8 -3.08 -22.27 -10.06
CA LEU A 8 -4.20 -21.45 -10.56
C LEU A 8 -5.14 -21.07 -9.43
N PHE A 9 -5.69 -19.85 -9.46
CA PHE A 9 -6.69 -19.38 -8.49
C PHE A 9 -8.03 -20.14 -8.59
N THR A 10 -8.28 -20.82 -9.71
CA THR A 10 -9.47 -21.66 -9.94
C THR A 10 -9.38 -23.02 -9.27
N ASP A 11 -8.19 -23.43 -8.80
CA ASP A 11 -8.06 -24.64 -7.99
C ASP A 11 -8.88 -24.46 -6.68
N PRO A 12 -9.71 -25.44 -6.29
CA PRO A 12 -10.60 -25.29 -5.14
C PRO A 12 -9.90 -24.99 -3.81
N ILE A 13 -8.68 -25.50 -3.61
CA ILE A 13 -7.91 -25.26 -2.37
C ILE A 13 -7.28 -23.88 -2.42
N ASN A 14 -6.69 -23.49 -3.55
CA ASN A 14 -6.17 -22.14 -3.75
C ASN A 14 -7.27 -21.09 -3.57
N ALA A 15 -8.46 -21.33 -4.12
CA ALA A 15 -9.61 -20.45 -3.96
C ALA A 15 -10.02 -20.27 -2.49
N LYS A 16 -10.01 -21.34 -1.68
CA LYS A 16 -10.26 -21.27 -0.23
C LYS A 16 -9.21 -20.45 0.51
N ILE A 17 -7.94 -20.63 0.17
CA ILE A 17 -6.82 -19.87 0.75
C ILE A 17 -6.97 -18.39 0.41
N LEU A 18 -7.12 -18.06 -0.88
CA LEU A 18 -7.23 -16.68 -1.38
C LEU A 18 -8.46 -15.94 -0.84
N ALA A 19 -9.59 -16.65 -0.64
CA ALA A 19 -10.80 -16.08 -0.05
C ALA A 19 -10.58 -15.53 1.37
N VAL A 20 -9.50 -15.94 2.05
CA VAL A 20 -9.06 -15.42 3.34
C VAL A 20 -7.87 -14.48 3.19
N SER A 21 -6.83 -14.92 2.47
CA SER A 21 -5.51 -14.28 2.47
C SER A 21 -5.44 -12.99 1.64
N GLU A 22 -6.41 -12.72 0.76
CA GLU A 22 -6.45 -11.46 -0.01
C GLU A 22 -6.79 -10.25 0.87
N ASP A 23 -7.83 -10.35 1.71
CA ASP A 23 -8.38 -9.17 2.39
C ASP A 23 -8.90 -9.38 3.82
N ARG A 24 -8.99 -10.61 4.37
CA ARG A 24 -9.61 -10.84 5.69
C ARG A 24 -8.67 -10.68 6.88
N LEU A 25 -7.36 -10.75 6.65
CA LEU A 25 -6.36 -10.64 7.72
C LEU A 25 -6.05 -9.18 8.07
N GLU A 26 -7.04 -8.49 8.62
CA GLU A 26 -6.90 -7.10 9.08
C GLU A 26 -5.88 -6.98 10.23
N GLY A 27 -5.16 -5.86 10.23
CA GLY A 27 -4.16 -5.50 11.23
C GLY A 27 -2.91 -6.38 11.22
N PHE A 28 -2.25 -6.46 12.38
CA PHE A 28 -1.10 -7.34 12.58
C PHE A 28 -1.52 -8.70 13.13
N ARG A 29 -0.85 -9.77 12.65
CA ARG A 29 -1.03 -11.13 13.15
C ARG A 29 0.33 -11.73 13.49
N ARG A 30 0.47 -12.27 14.70
CA ARG A 30 1.69 -13.01 15.11
C ARG A 30 1.91 -14.27 14.27
N ASP A 31 0.84 -14.90 13.80
CA ASP A 31 0.87 -16.11 12.98
C ASP A 31 -0.10 -15.95 11.80
N PRO A 32 0.26 -15.18 10.76
CA PRO A 32 -0.66 -14.89 9.65
C PRO A 32 -0.93 -16.13 8.80
N LEU A 33 0.05 -17.02 8.57
CA LEU A 33 -0.15 -18.22 7.77
C LEU A 33 -1.00 -19.26 8.50
N GLY A 34 -0.82 -19.42 9.81
CA GLY A 34 -1.70 -20.26 10.61
C GLY A 34 -3.11 -19.67 10.75
N GLU A 35 -3.26 -18.34 10.74
CA GLU A 35 -4.60 -17.73 10.69
C GLU A 35 -5.30 -18.01 9.36
N ILE A 36 -4.58 -17.95 8.24
CA ILE A 36 -5.11 -18.39 6.93
C ILE A 36 -5.54 -19.84 7.00
N ALA A 37 -4.69 -20.73 7.51
CA ALA A 37 -4.99 -22.16 7.66
C ALA A 37 -6.27 -22.41 8.47
N ARG A 38 -6.39 -21.76 9.64
CA ARG A 38 -7.57 -21.86 10.52
C ARG A 38 -8.85 -21.41 9.83
N GLN A 39 -8.83 -20.25 9.17
CA GLN A 39 -10.02 -19.68 8.54
C GLN A 39 -10.40 -20.35 7.20
N SER A 40 -9.42 -20.86 6.45
CA SER A 40 -9.69 -21.55 5.18
C SER A 40 -10.02 -23.04 5.38
N GLY A 41 -9.71 -23.61 6.54
CA GLY A 41 -9.83 -25.05 6.82
C GLY A 41 -8.85 -25.89 6.01
N VAL A 42 -7.67 -25.34 5.71
CA VAL A 42 -6.60 -26.01 4.94
C VAL A 42 -5.39 -26.12 5.85
N ASP A 43 -4.72 -27.27 5.86
CA ASP A 43 -3.58 -27.50 6.74
C ASP A 43 -2.42 -26.53 6.46
N LEU A 44 -1.76 -26.06 7.51
CA LEU A 44 -0.70 -25.04 7.43
C LEU A 44 0.43 -25.39 6.42
N PRO A 45 0.98 -26.63 6.38
CA PRO A 45 1.98 -26.99 5.38
C PRO A 45 1.47 -26.82 3.94
N GLU A 46 0.21 -27.16 3.68
CA GLU A 46 -0.42 -27.03 2.36
C GLU A 46 -0.67 -25.55 2.00
N VAL A 47 -1.08 -24.74 2.98
CA VAL A 47 -1.20 -23.27 2.81
C VAL A 47 0.13 -22.66 2.41
N ILE A 48 1.21 -22.98 3.14
CA ILE A 48 2.56 -22.49 2.86
C ILE A 48 2.99 -22.90 1.44
N ALA A 49 2.87 -24.19 1.12
CA ALA A 49 3.28 -24.73 -0.17
C ALA A 49 2.55 -24.06 -1.34
N ARG A 50 1.24 -23.85 -1.20
CA ARG A 50 0.39 -23.23 -2.24
C ARG A 50 0.63 -21.75 -2.41
N ILE A 51 0.73 -20.98 -1.32
CA ILE A 51 1.05 -19.55 -1.42
C ILE A 51 2.43 -19.36 -2.07
N ALA A 52 3.43 -20.15 -1.66
CA ALA A 52 4.76 -20.11 -2.27
C ALA A 52 4.72 -20.48 -3.76
N ALA A 53 3.98 -21.52 -4.14
CA ALA A 53 3.84 -21.94 -5.53
C ALA A 53 3.12 -20.88 -6.39
N MET A 54 2.03 -20.30 -5.88
CA MET A 54 1.30 -19.21 -6.56
C MET A 54 2.16 -17.96 -6.71
N LEU A 55 2.99 -17.63 -5.71
CA LEU A 55 3.92 -16.50 -5.78
C LEU A 55 5.01 -16.73 -6.84
N ARG A 56 5.62 -17.93 -6.86
CA ARG A 56 6.62 -18.29 -7.89
C ARG A 56 6.05 -18.26 -9.30
N ALA A 57 4.79 -18.69 -9.46
CA ALA A 57 4.11 -18.71 -10.75
C ALA A 57 3.58 -17.33 -11.18
N GLY A 58 3.60 -16.33 -10.29
CA GLY A 58 3.02 -15.01 -10.56
C GLY A 58 1.49 -14.96 -10.54
N THR A 59 0.82 -16.02 -10.10
CA THR A 59 -0.65 -16.00 -9.87
C THR A 59 -1.02 -14.97 -8.82
N ILE A 60 -0.24 -14.91 -7.74
CA ILE A 60 -0.21 -13.78 -6.82
C ILE A 60 1.13 -13.06 -7.01
N ARG A 61 1.13 -11.73 -6.90
CA ARG A 61 2.33 -10.94 -7.19
C ARG A 61 3.21 -10.73 -5.97
N ARG A 62 2.63 -10.71 -4.77
CA ARG A 62 3.25 -10.24 -3.53
C ARG A 62 2.61 -10.89 -2.31
N VAL A 63 3.41 -11.08 -1.28
CA VAL A 63 2.96 -11.42 0.08
C VAL A 63 3.64 -10.43 1.03
N ARG A 64 2.86 -9.70 1.85
CA ARG A 64 3.42 -8.68 2.77
C ARG A 64 2.45 -8.21 3.84
N GLN A 65 3.00 -7.59 4.88
CA GLN A 65 2.27 -6.64 5.72
C GLN A 65 2.13 -5.31 4.95
N THR A 66 0.91 -4.78 4.83
CA THR A 66 0.66 -3.51 4.13
C THR A 66 0.91 -2.30 5.04
N LEU A 67 1.26 -1.16 4.43
CA LEU A 67 1.41 0.11 5.15
C LEU A 67 0.20 1.02 4.92
N LEU A 68 -0.22 1.71 5.98
CA LEU A 68 -1.09 2.87 5.89
C LEU A 68 -0.23 4.12 5.66
N ALA A 69 0.27 4.23 4.43
CA ALA A 69 1.28 5.22 4.03
C ALA A 69 0.83 6.70 4.14
N THR A 70 -0.42 6.96 4.49
CA THR A 70 -0.93 8.30 4.83
C THR A 70 -0.43 8.77 6.19
N ASN A 71 -0.08 7.85 7.08
CA ASN A 71 0.33 8.16 8.45
C ASN A 71 1.85 8.27 8.60
N LEU A 72 2.63 7.99 7.55
CA LEU A 72 4.10 7.93 7.62
C LEU A 72 4.80 9.14 7.00
N ALA A 73 4.14 9.81 6.05
CA ALA A 73 4.70 10.94 5.32
C ALA A 73 3.58 11.90 4.94
N GLN A 74 3.88 13.20 4.97
CA GLN A 74 2.95 14.19 4.48
C GLN A 74 2.77 13.99 2.97
N GLY A 75 1.52 13.86 2.53
CA GLY A 75 1.16 13.71 1.13
C GLY A 75 0.10 14.71 0.69
N ALA A 76 0.16 15.12 -0.57
CA ALA A 76 -0.87 15.94 -1.18
C ALA A 76 -1.10 15.52 -2.63
N LEU A 77 -2.34 15.71 -3.10
CA LEU A 77 -2.57 15.89 -4.53
C LEU A 77 -2.11 17.31 -4.88
N VAL A 78 -1.40 17.46 -5.98
CA VAL A 78 -0.86 18.74 -6.43
C VAL A 78 -1.33 18.99 -7.85
N ALA A 79 -2.01 20.11 -8.06
CA ALA A 79 -2.45 20.57 -9.35
C ALA A 79 -1.46 21.63 -9.87
N TRP A 80 -0.93 21.45 -11.07
CA TRP A 80 0.11 22.29 -11.65
C TRP A 80 -0.42 23.05 -12.86
N GLN A 81 -0.22 24.36 -12.85
CA GLN A 81 -0.38 25.21 -14.02
C GLN A 81 0.97 25.27 -14.73
N VAL A 82 1.04 24.66 -15.90
CA VAL A 82 2.25 24.56 -16.72
C VAL A 82 1.94 25.11 -18.11
N PRO A 83 2.81 25.96 -18.69
CA PRO A 83 2.68 26.37 -20.08
C PRO A 83 2.57 25.16 -21.02
N HIS A 84 1.76 25.26 -22.07
CA HIS A 84 1.42 24.12 -22.91
C HIS A 84 2.67 23.47 -23.54
N GLU A 85 3.61 24.30 -23.98
CA GLU A 85 4.87 23.90 -24.61
C GLU A 85 5.86 23.22 -23.64
N LYS A 86 5.63 23.32 -22.33
CA LYS A 86 6.47 22.69 -21.28
C LYS A 86 5.79 21.49 -20.63
N LEU A 87 4.54 21.20 -20.97
CA LEU A 87 3.71 20.24 -20.26
C LEU A 87 4.31 18.82 -20.27
N ASP A 88 4.76 18.35 -21.43
CA ASP A 88 5.32 17.01 -21.58
C ASP A 88 6.68 16.89 -20.88
N ALA A 89 7.56 17.89 -21.03
CA ALA A 89 8.85 17.93 -20.33
C ALA A 89 8.68 18.00 -18.80
N ALA A 90 7.68 18.73 -18.31
CA ALA A 90 7.34 18.80 -16.90
C ALA A 90 6.84 17.45 -16.36
N PHE A 91 5.97 16.79 -17.14
CA PHE A 91 5.50 15.44 -16.85
C PHE A 91 6.68 14.46 -16.74
N ASP A 92 7.56 14.43 -17.75
CA ASP A 92 8.68 13.50 -17.81
C ASP A 92 9.64 13.71 -16.64
N TYR A 93 9.96 14.97 -16.31
CA TYR A 93 10.82 15.27 -15.18
C TYR A 93 10.21 14.78 -13.85
N MET A 94 8.94 15.11 -13.59
CA MET A 94 8.29 14.69 -12.34
C MET A 94 8.12 13.17 -12.27
N PHE A 95 7.84 12.50 -13.38
CA PHE A 95 7.64 11.05 -13.40
C PHE A 95 8.95 10.26 -13.28
N GLN A 96 10.02 10.70 -13.97
CA GLN A 96 11.26 9.93 -14.10
C GLN A 96 12.34 10.37 -13.11
N SER A 97 12.36 11.66 -12.72
CA SER A 97 13.49 12.26 -12.00
C SER A 97 13.17 12.68 -10.56
N ASP A 98 11.91 12.99 -10.22
CA ASP A 98 11.54 13.37 -8.86
C ASP A 98 11.11 12.15 -8.03
N PRO A 99 11.89 11.69 -7.04
CA PRO A 99 11.54 10.51 -6.23
C PRO A 99 10.35 10.74 -5.29
N PHE A 100 9.92 11.99 -5.12
CA PHE A 100 8.81 12.38 -4.25
C PHE A 100 7.48 12.54 -5.00
N SER A 101 7.53 12.52 -6.33
CA SER A 101 6.36 12.51 -7.21
C SER A 101 5.94 11.07 -7.49
N GLY A 102 4.69 10.75 -7.15
CA GLY A 102 4.07 9.46 -7.38
C GLY A 102 3.27 9.43 -8.68
N HIS A 103 1.96 9.21 -8.59
CA HIS A 103 1.06 9.21 -9.75
C HIS A 103 1.07 10.59 -10.43
N VAL A 104 1.70 10.67 -11.60
CA VAL A 104 1.79 11.86 -12.46
C VAL A 104 0.87 11.64 -13.65
N VAL A 105 -0.04 12.58 -13.93
CA VAL A 105 -0.97 12.50 -15.06
C VAL A 105 -1.24 13.86 -15.68
N ILE A 106 -1.40 13.87 -17.01
CA ILE A 106 -1.96 15.01 -17.72
C ILE A 106 -3.47 14.80 -17.84
N ARG A 107 -4.24 15.82 -17.47
CA ARG A 107 -5.70 15.84 -17.54
C ARG A 107 -6.17 16.99 -18.42
N THR A 108 -7.27 16.75 -19.10
CA THR A 108 -8.09 17.78 -19.73
C THR A 108 -9.32 18.02 -18.86
N ALA A 109 -9.81 19.25 -18.85
CA ALA A 109 -11.07 19.63 -18.20
C ALA A 109 -11.81 20.60 -19.10
N ASP A 110 -13.12 20.70 -18.93
CA ASP A 110 -13.95 21.64 -19.69
C ASP A 110 -13.45 23.07 -19.47
N THR A 111 -13.22 23.77 -20.58
CA THR A 111 -12.58 25.10 -20.63
C THR A 111 -13.33 26.18 -19.84
N ALA A 112 -14.62 25.95 -19.55
CA ALA A 112 -15.45 26.84 -18.75
C ALA A 112 -15.14 26.80 -17.24
N THR A 113 -14.28 25.89 -16.77
CA THR A 113 -13.99 25.72 -15.34
C THR A 113 -12.66 26.37 -14.94
N ALA A 114 -12.60 26.92 -13.72
CA ALA A 114 -11.35 27.47 -13.17
C ALA A 114 -10.22 26.41 -13.08
N GLY A 115 -10.58 25.13 -13.03
CA GLY A 115 -9.65 24.00 -13.00
C GLY A 115 -8.96 23.71 -14.33
N ALA A 116 -9.48 24.20 -15.46
CA ALA A 116 -8.94 23.92 -16.79
C ALA A 116 -7.48 24.38 -17.00
N LYS A 117 -7.03 25.32 -16.18
CA LYS A 117 -5.64 25.83 -16.19
C LYS A 117 -4.64 24.85 -15.58
N TYR A 118 -5.10 23.86 -14.80
CA TYR A 118 -4.26 22.87 -14.13
C TYR A 118 -4.32 21.55 -14.89
N ARG A 119 -3.44 21.39 -15.88
CA ARG A 119 -3.42 20.22 -16.75
C ARG A 119 -2.51 19.11 -16.25
N LEU A 120 -1.47 19.42 -15.47
CA LEU A 120 -0.59 18.42 -14.87
C LEU A 120 -1.01 18.20 -13.41
N TRP A 121 -1.13 16.93 -13.01
CA TRP A 121 -1.50 16.53 -11.66
C TRP A 121 -0.51 15.51 -11.15
N THR A 122 -0.02 15.71 -9.92
CA THR A 122 0.86 14.76 -9.25
C THR A 122 0.35 14.45 -7.86
N THR A 123 0.59 13.23 -7.37
CA THR A 123 0.67 13.00 -5.93
C THR A 123 2.09 13.27 -5.47
N VAL A 124 2.29 14.12 -4.47
CA VAL A 124 3.62 14.37 -3.88
C VAL A 124 3.61 13.87 -2.44
N LYS A 125 4.68 13.19 -2.04
CA LYS A 125 4.96 12.82 -0.64
C LYS A 125 6.36 13.25 -0.27
N VAL A 126 6.53 13.93 0.87
CA VAL A 126 7.85 14.35 1.37
C VAL A 126 8.21 13.64 2.66
N SER A 127 9.51 13.42 2.87
CA SER A 127 10.04 12.84 4.11
C SER A 127 9.71 13.70 5.33
N GLN A 128 9.64 13.06 6.50
CA GLN A 128 9.40 13.77 7.76
C GLN A 128 10.48 14.85 7.99
N GLY A 129 10.08 16.01 8.48
CA GLY A 129 10.96 17.17 8.67
C GLY A 129 11.17 18.05 7.44
N PHE A 130 10.74 17.64 6.24
CA PHE A 130 10.82 18.44 5.02
C PHE A 130 9.49 19.16 4.71
N SER A 131 9.58 20.31 4.05
CA SER A 131 8.42 21.11 3.67
C SER A 131 7.89 20.71 2.29
N MET A 132 6.64 20.27 2.24
CA MET A 132 5.91 20.00 1.00
C MET A 132 5.88 21.22 0.06
N ALA A 133 5.64 22.41 0.62
CA ALA A 133 5.58 23.65 -0.15
C ALA A 133 6.94 23.97 -0.79
N ARG A 134 8.05 23.88 -0.03
CA ARG A 134 9.39 24.11 -0.58
C ARG A 134 9.78 23.10 -1.64
N HIS A 135 9.37 21.83 -1.49
CA HIS A 135 9.58 20.81 -2.53
C HIS A 135 8.82 21.17 -3.81
N CYS A 136 7.56 21.60 -3.69
CA CYS A 136 6.76 22.00 -4.85
C CYS A 136 7.30 23.28 -5.52
N GLU A 137 7.82 24.23 -4.75
CA GLU A 137 8.53 25.41 -5.29
C GLU A 137 9.80 25.02 -6.04
N PHE A 138 10.54 24.02 -5.56
CA PHE A 138 11.69 23.45 -6.27
C PHE A 138 11.25 22.83 -7.61
N LEU A 139 10.22 21.99 -7.60
CA LEU A 139 9.68 21.39 -8.82
C LEU A 139 9.20 22.46 -9.80
N MET A 140 8.52 23.50 -9.32
CA MET A 140 8.04 24.62 -10.13
C MET A 140 9.19 25.30 -10.89
N ARG A 141 10.31 25.59 -10.20
CA ARG A 141 11.52 26.14 -10.84
C ARG A 141 12.13 25.19 -11.86
N ARG A 142 12.06 23.88 -11.61
CA ARG A 142 12.70 22.86 -12.44
C ARG A 142 11.92 22.53 -13.71
N THR A 143 10.59 22.58 -13.65
CA THR A 143 9.70 22.27 -14.77
C THR A 143 9.22 23.51 -15.52
N GLY A 144 9.40 24.70 -14.94
CA GLY A 144 8.85 25.94 -15.50
C GLY A 144 7.34 26.06 -15.32
N ALA A 145 6.75 25.35 -14.35
CA ALA A 145 5.38 25.57 -13.92
C ALA A 145 5.24 27.01 -13.36
N GLU A 146 4.07 27.61 -13.54
CA GLU A 146 3.79 28.99 -13.10
C GLU A 146 3.16 29.01 -11.71
N ARG A 147 2.38 27.98 -11.40
CA ARG A 147 1.63 27.87 -10.15
C ARG A 147 1.37 26.41 -9.80
N PHE A 148 1.28 26.13 -8.51
CA PHE A 148 0.74 24.88 -8.00
C PHE A 148 -0.32 25.12 -6.92
N LEU A 149 -1.21 24.15 -6.75
CA LEU A 149 -2.16 24.08 -5.64
C LEU A 149 -1.91 22.81 -4.84
N LEU A 150 -1.67 22.96 -3.53
CA LEU A 150 -1.58 21.83 -2.61
C LEU A 150 -2.97 21.44 -2.12
N LEU A 151 -3.34 20.18 -2.33
CA LEU A 151 -4.61 19.61 -1.95
C LEU A 151 -4.35 18.42 -1.01
N PRO A 152 -3.92 18.67 0.25
CA PRO A 152 -3.73 17.60 1.23
C PRO A 152 -5.08 16.98 1.63
N ALA A 153 -5.11 15.67 1.78
CA ALA A 153 -6.27 14.98 2.33
C ALA A 153 -6.43 15.35 3.80
N LYS A 154 -7.63 15.76 4.21
CA LYS A 154 -7.96 16.03 5.61
C LYS A 154 -8.54 14.82 6.33
N LYS A 155 -9.36 14.05 5.61
CA LYS A 155 -10.08 12.88 6.09
C LYS A 155 -10.03 11.81 5.01
N LEU A 156 -9.91 10.55 5.42
CA LEU A 156 -9.87 9.40 4.55
C LEU A 156 -11.08 8.52 4.82
N PHE A 157 -11.68 8.04 3.73
CA PHE A 157 -12.80 7.11 3.72
C PHE A 157 -12.39 5.92 2.86
N THR A 158 -12.35 4.73 3.44
CA THR A 158 -11.83 3.54 2.74
C THR A 158 -12.98 2.78 2.08
N LEU A 159 -12.92 2.64 0.75
CA LEU A 159 -13.74 1.68 0.01
C LEU A 159 -12.92 0.38 -0.15
N GLY A 160 -13.43 -0.73 0.37
CA GLY A 160 -12.78 -2.03 0.21
C GLY A 160 -12.50 -2.38 -1.27
N VAL A 161 -11.31 -2.91 -1.54
CA VAL A 161 -10.89 -3.42 -2.86
C VAL A 161 -10.55 -4.90 -2.74
N GLY A 162 -11.12 -5.74 -3.60
CA GLY A 162 -10.88 -7.18 -3.67
C GLY A 162 -11.62 -7.81 -4.85
N HIS A 163 -11.04 -8.84 -5.48
CA HIS A 163 -11.58 -9.48 -6.68
C HIS A 163 -12.95 -10.13 -6.45
N VAL A 164 -13.17 -10.70 -5.27
CA VAL A 164 -14.43 -11.36 -4.90
C VAL A 164 -15.42 -10.38 -4.26
N ARG A 165 -14.93 -9.40 -3.50
CA ARG A 165 -15.76 -8.48 -2.70
C ARG A 165 -16.73 -7.62 -3.49
N ARG A 166 -16.41 -7.32 -4.76
CA ARG A 166 -17.27 -6.51 -5.64
C ARG A 166 -18.15 -7.34 -6.57
N ARG A 167 -18.00 -8.66 -6.55
CA ARG A 167 -18.77 -9.55 -7.41
C ARG A 167 -20.19 -9.67 -6.86
N GLY A 168 -21.16 -9.06 -7.53
CA GLY A 168 -22.59 -9.11 -7.17
C GLY A 168 -23.12 -7.89 -6.39
N LEU A 169 -22.38 -6.78 -6.31
CA LEU A 169 -22.92 -5.52 -5.80
C LEU A 169 -23.74 -4.81 -6.88
N GLU A 170 -25.03 -4.58 -6.61
CA GLU A 170 -25.91 -3.83 -7.50
C GLU A 170 -25.60 -2.32 -7.48
N PRO A 171 -25.77 -1.60 -8.60
CA PRO A 171 -25.67 -0.14 -8.63
C PRO A 171 -26.56 0.51 -7.57
N GLY A 172 -25.99 1.41 -6.76
CA GLY A 172 -26.71 2.10 -5.67
C GLY A 172 -26.67 1.38 -4.32
N SER A 173 -26.05 0.20 -4.23
CA SER A 173 -25.80 -0.47 -2.95
C SER A 173 -25.04 0.44 -1.98
N ARG A 174 -25.53 0.55 -0.74
CA ARG A 174 -24.92 1.35 0.34
C ARG A 174 -25.00 0.59 1.67
N ALA A 175 -24.07 0.86 2.57
CA ALA A 175 -24.19 0.39 3.94
C ALA A 175 -25.27 1.19 4.70
N ASP A 176 -25.94 0.54 5.65
CA ASP A 176 -26.92 1.21 6.52
C ASP A 176 -26.26 2.09 7.59
N VAL A 177 -24.95 1.93 7.79
CA VAL A 177 -24.15 2.71 8.75
C VAL A 177 -23.23 3.70 8.03
N PRO A 178 -22.95 4.88 8.64
CA PRO A 178 -21.94 5.79 8.13
C PRO A 178 -20.57 5.13 8.00
N ALA A 179 -19.75 5.62 7.08
CA ALA A 179 -18.37 5.20 6.95
C ALA A 179 -17.51 5.73 8.11
N ASP A 180 -16.61 4.90 8.60
CA ASP A 180 -15.61 5.32 9.57
C ASP A 180 -14.62 6.30 8.93
N VAL A 181 -14.44 7.45 9.60
CA VAL A 181 -13.47 8.47 9.20
C VAL A 181 -12.10 8.13 9.78
N THR A 182 -11.07 8.27 8.94
CA THR A 182 -9.68 8.31 9.42
C THR A 182 -9.09 9.70 9.21
N ASP A 183 -8.48 10.24 10.25
CA ASP A 183 -7.81 11.53 10.20
C ASP A 183 -6.43 11.40 9.57
N ALA A 184 -6.09 12.34 8.68
CA ALA A 184 -4.77 12.40 8.08
C ALA A 184 -3.78 13.02 9.07
N ALA A 185 -3.29 12.21 10.01
CA ALA A 185 -2.24 12.59 10.95
C ALA A 185 -0.94 11.86 10.61
N VAL A 186 0.16 12.60 10.54
CA VAL A 186 1.49 12.01 10.36
C VAL A 186 2.01 11.58 11.73
N THR A 187 2.35 10.31 11.83
CA THR A 187 2.96 9.70 13.00
C THR A 187 4.47 9.71 12.87
N ALA A 188 5.15 10.34 13.83
CA ALA A 188 6.60 10.27 13.93
C ALA A 188 7.04 8.87 14.38
N LEU A 189 8.14 8.39 13.82
CA LEU A 189 8.79 7.14 14.19
C LEU A 189 10.24 7.41 14.60
N THR A 190 10.68 6.73 15.63
CA THR A 190 12.09 6.61 16.04
C THR A 190 12.89 5.78 15.04
N ASP A 191 14.22 5.87 15.10
CA ASP A 191 15.09 5.09 14.22
C ASP A 191 14.92 3.57 14.40
N LEU A 192 14.67 3.12 15.64
CA LEU A 192 14.37 1.73 15.95
C LEU A 192 13.06 1.30 15.26
N GLU A 193 12.01 2.11 15.39
CA GLU A 193 10.73 1.84 14.76
C GLU A 193 10.84 1.82 13.24
N TRP A 194 11.60 2.73 12.64
CA TRP A 194 11.87 2.71 11.21
C TRP A 194 12.54 1.42 10.76
N ARG A 195 13.56 0.96 11.48
CA ARG A 195 14.27 -0.29 11.18
C ARG A 195 13.33 -1.50 11.23
N VAL A 196 12.49 -1.59 12.27
CA VAL A 196 11.50 -2.67 12.40
C VAL A 196 10.42 -2.58 11.31
N LEU A 197 9.89 -1.39 11.04
CA LEU A 197 8.87 -1.19 10.01
C LEU A 197 9.39 -1.54 8.61
N VAL A 198 10.65 -1.21 8.31
CA VAL A 198 11.30 -1.54 7.03
C VAL A 198 11.41 -3.06 6.83
N ALA A 199 11.79 -3.80 7.88
CA ALA A 199 11.80 -5.26 7.84
C ALA A 199 10.36 -5.81 7.69
N LEU A 200 9.43 -5.36 8.54
CA LEU A 200 8.03 -5.82 8.57
C LEU A 200 7.31 -5.66 7.22
N LYS A 201 7.46 -4.51 6.56
CA LYS A 201 6.76 -4.21 5.30
C LYS A 201 7.36 -4.89 4.07
N ARG A 202 8.55 -5.48 4.19
CA ARG A 202 9.27 -6.06 3.06
C ARG A 202 8.46 -7.22 2.49
N GLU A 203 8.34 -7.25 1.16
CA GLU A 203 7.69 -8.36 0.45
C GLU A 203 8.45 -9.66 0.72
N PHE A 204 7.69 -10.72 1.03
CA PHE A 204 8.23 -12.05 1.27
C PHE A 204 8.62 -12.69 -0.06
N GLN A 205 9.77 -13.36 -0.05
CA GLN A 205 10.12 -14.35 -1.06
C GLN A 205 9.42 -15.69 -0.74
N PRO A 206 9.17 -16.54 -1.75
CA PRO A 206 8.53 -17.84 -1.54
C PRO A 206 9.21 -18.71 -0.48
N GLU A 207 10.54 -18.64 -0.37
CA GLU A 207 11.37 -19.41 0.56
C GLU A 207 11.29 -18.89 2.00
N GLU A 208 10.83 -17.65 2.19
CA GLU A 208 10.64 -17.05 3.51
C GLU A 208 9.28 -17.42 4.13
N LEU A 209 8.42 -18.09 3.36
CA LEU A 209 7.11 -18.52 3.84
C LEU A 209 7.26 -19.79 4.70
N VAL A 210 7.33 -19.58 6.01
CA VAL A 210 7.48 -20.63 7.04
C VAL A 210 6.52 -20.36 8.20
N PRO A 211 6.27 -21.34 9.10
CA PRO A 211 5.33 -21.15 10.21
C PRO A 211 5.62 -19.92 11.09
N ASN A 212 6.91 -19.61 11.35
CA ASN A 212 7.31 -18.41 12.11
C ASN A 212 7.92 -17.33 11.20
N LEU A 213 7.06 -16.61 10.47
CA LEU A 213 7.49 -15.58 9.51
C LEU A 213 8.35 -14.47 10.14
N TRP A 214 8.07 -14.12 11.38
CA TRP A 214 8.60 -12.91 11.99
C TRP A 214 9.99 -13.10 12.60
N GLU A 215 10.42 -14.34 12.84
CA GLU A 215 11.74 -14.63 13.42
C GLU A 215 12.90 -14.13 12.55
N ALA A 216 12.85 -14.44 11.25
CA ALA A 216 13.84 -13.93 10.30
C ALA A 216 13.78 -12.39 10.22
N ARG A 217 12.58 -11.80 10.27
CA ARG A 217 12.37 -10.34 10.22
C ARG A 217 12.91 -9.63 11.47
N ALA A 218 12.74 -10.22 12.65
CA ALA A 218 13.30 -9.72 13.90
C ALA A 218 14.82 -9.73 13.86
N LYS A 219 15.41 -10.82 13.35
CA LYS A 219 16.85 -10.94 13.14
C LYS A 219 17.39 -9.90 12.15
N ASP A 220 16.72 -9.73 11.01
CA ASP A 220 17.07 -8.70 10.01
C ASP A 220 17.02 -7.28 10.62
N ALA A 221 16.04 -7.02 11.49
CA ALA A 221 15.92 -5.76 12.21
C ALA A 221 16.90 -5.62 13.39
N GLY A 222 17.60 -6.69 13.77
CA GLY A 222 18.54 -6.69 14.90
C GLY A 222 17.87 -6.48 16.26
N VAL A 223 16.72 -7.11 16.47
CA VAL A 223 15.95 -7.08 17.73
C VAL A 223 15.51 -8.50 18.12
N ALA A 224 15.13 -8.71 19.38
CA ALA A 224 14.52 -9.96 19.80
C ALA A 224 13.13 -10.15 19.16
N LEU A 225 12.68 -11.39 18.99
CA LEU A 225 11.39 -11.69 18.38
C LEU A 225 10.25 -11.03 19.18
N ASP A 226 10.26 -11.12 20.51
CA ASP A 226 9.20 -10.54 21.33
C ASP A 226 9.11 -9.00 21.18
N ASP A 227 10.26 -8.32 21.10
CA ASP A 227 10.30 -6.87 20.85
C ASP A 227 9.76 -6.51 19.46
N PHE A 228 10.11 -7.31 18.45
CA PHE A 228 9.60 -7.14 17.09
C PHE A 228 8.08 -7.27 17.04
N LEU A 229 7.53 -8.31 17.68
CA LEU A 229 6.09 -8.56 17.72
C LEU A 229 5.36 -7.46 18.49
N ALA A 230 5.87 -7.05 19.65
CA ALA A 230 5.27 -5.98 20.46
C ALA A 230 5.24 -4.64 19.70
N MET A 231 6.29 -4.33 18.95
CA MET A 231 6.36 -3.12 18.14
C MET A 231 5.47 -3.19 16.90
N ALA A 232 5.33 -4.35 16.26
CA ALA A 232 4.37 -4.55 15.18
C ALA A 232 2.91 -4.40 15.67
N GLU A 233 2.60 -4.89 16.87
CA GLU A 233 1.30 -4.66 17.52
C GLU A 233 1.07 -3.18 17.82
N ASP A 234 2.11 -2.44 18.23
CA ASP A 234 2.03 -0.99 18.42
C ASP A 234 1.75 -0.24 17.12
N PHE A 235 2.41 -0.64 16.03
CA PHE A 235 2.14 -0.08 14.71
C PHE A 235 0.70 -0.30 14.26
N ASP A 236 0.10 -1.46 14.56
CA ASP A 236 -1.31 -1.72 14.26
C ASP A 236 -2.24 -0.84 15.11
N ARG A 237 -1.97 -0.73 16.43
CA ARG A 237 -2.73 0.16 17.32
C ARG A 237 -2.72 1.60 16.83
N ARG A 238 -1.56 2.10 16.37
CA ARG A 238 -1.36 3.45 15.82
C ARG A 238 -1.79 3.58 14.36
N LYS A 239 -2.35 2.53 13.75
CA LYS A 239 -2.81 2.50 12.36
C LYS A 239 -1.71 2.90 11.37
N ILE A 240 -0.50 2.41 11.59
CA ILE A 240 0.66 2.61 10.70
C ILE A 240 0.71 1.52 9.64
N ILE A 241 0.31 0.31 10.02
CA ILE A 241 0.20 -0.86 9.14
C ILE A 241 -1.27 -1.19 8.91
N GLY A 242 -1.54 -1.80 7.76
CA GLY A 242 -2.86 -2.30 7.38
C GLY A 242 -2.93 -3.80 7.62
N ARG A 243 -3.53 -4.53 6.69
CA ARG A 243 -3.64 -5.99 6.68
C ARG A 243 -2.35 -6.71 6.28
N PHE A 244 -2.26 -7.98 6.66
CA PHE A 244 -1.41 -8.96 5.97
C PHE A 244 -2.15 -9.47 4.72
N SER A 245 -1.50 -9.49 3.56
CA SER A 245 -2.19 -9.76 2.29
C SER A 245 -1.32 -10.54 1.31
N THR A 246 -1.96 -11.46 0.60
CA THR A 246 -1.46 -12.13 -0.60
C THR A 246 -2.17 -11.53 -1.82
N PHE A 247 -1.45 -10.89 -2.73
CA PHE A 247 -2.03 -10.18 -3.88
C PHE A 247 -1.11 -10.22 -5.09
#